data_AF-K4D4P6-F1
#
_entry.id   AF-K4D4P6-F1
#
_cell.length_a   1.000
_cell.length_b   1.000
_cell.length_c   1.000
_cell.angle_alpha   90.00
_cell.angle_beta   90.00
_cell.angle_gamma   90.00
#
_symmetry.space_group_name_H-M   'P 1'
#
loop_
_entity.id
_entity.type
_entity.pdbx_description
1 polymer ?
#
loop_
_entity_poly.entity_id
_entity_poly.type
_entity_poly.pdbx_seq_one_letter_code
_entity_poly.pdbx_strand_id
1 'polypeptide(L)'
;MEYLDLSRNKFSGLIPKYFETFISLKSLNLSFNNFESEVPRVGVFSNASAAIVNENRILCGGSQMLKLPQYLYQRVNIASDIAFALDYLYNGT
;
A
#
# COMPACT_ATOMS: atom_id res chain seq x y z
N MET A 1 10.37 19.91 8.51
CA MET A 1 11.24 19.14 7.59
C MET A 1 10.50 19.00 6.29
N GLU A 2 11.10 19.39 5.16
CA GLU A 2 10.42 19.37 3.85
C GLU A 2 10.81 18.16 3.00
N TYR A 3 12.03 17.64 3.18
CA TYR A 3 12.56 16.51 2.43
C TYR A 3 13.09 15.49 3.43
N LEU A 4 12.64 14.25 3.30
CA LEU A 4 13.07 13.15 4.14
C LEU A 4 13.51 11.99 3.25
N ASP A 5 14.81 11.69 3.27
CA ASP A 5 15.38 10.55 2.57
C ASP A 5 15.76 9.46 3.57
N LEU A 6 15.09 8.32 3.46
CA LEU A 6 15.30 7.10 4.23
C LEU A 6 15.63 5.92 3.31
N SER A 7 16.01 6.20 2.06
CA SER A 7 16.30 5.17 1.07
C SER A 7 17.54 4.35 1.41
N ARG A 8 17.65 3.15 0.82
CA ARG A 8 18.83 2.26 0.97
C ARG A 8 19.10 1.86 2.42
N ASN A 9 18.04 1.59 3.16
CA ASN A 9 18.12 1.05 4.50
C ASN A 9 17.55 -0.38 4.52
N LYS A 10 17.47 -0.96 5.72
CA LYS A 10 16.88 -2.27 5.96
C LYS A 10 15.54 -2.16 6.70
N PHE A 11 14.81 -1.05 6.51
CA PHE A 11 13.52 -0.88 7.17
C PHE A 11 12.51 -1.87 6.60
N SER A 12 11.74 -2.50 7.48
CA SER A 12 10.82 -3.57 7.13
C SER A 12 9.46 -3.39 7.76
N GLY A 13 8.47 -4.13 7.28
CA GLY A 13 7.10 -4.06 7.75
C GLY A 13 6.28 -3.01 7.00
N LEU A 14 5.27 -2.45 7.67
CA LEU A 14 4.35 -1.49 7.08
C LEU A 14 4.94 -0.08 7.03
N ILE A 15 4.60 0.70 6.00
CA ILE A 15 4.88 2.13 5.99
C ILE A 15 4.00 2.82 7.05
N PRO A 16 4.57 3.50 8.04
CA PRO A 16 3.78 4.14 9.10
C PRO A 16 2.86 5.25 8.58
N LYS A 17 1.59 5.22 9.01
CA LYS A 17 0.59 6.23 8.62
C LYS A 17 0.87 7.63 9.14
N TYR A 18 1.73 7.80 10.15
CA TYR A 18 2.04 9.14 10.66
C TYR A 18 2.69 10.04 9.59
N PHE A 19 3.31 9.47 8.55
CA PHE A 19 3.81 10.24 7.42
C PHE A 19 2.70 11.02 6.68
N GLU A 20 1.45 10.57 6.75
CA GLU A 20 0.29 11.31 6.22
C GLU A 20 0.03 12.63 6.97
N THR A 21 0.50 12.74 8.22
CA THR A 21 0.28 13.90 9.10
C THR A 21 1.33 15.00 8.94
N PHE A 22 2.42 14.74 8.20
CA PHE A 22 3.49 15.71 8.01
C PHE A 22 3.15 16.72 6.92
N ILE A 23 2.40 17.76 7.30
CA ILE A 23 1.87 18.80 6.40
C ILE A 23 2.99 19.53 5.62
N SER A 24 4.15 19.72 6.24
CA SER A 24 5.28 20.42 5.60
C SER A 24 6.14 19.51 4.72
N LEU A 25 5.88 18.20 4.67
CA LEU A 25 6.72 17.26 3.92
C LEU A 25 6.37 17.30 2.43
N LYS A 26 7.33 17.74 1.62
CA LYS A 26 7.26 17.85 0.16
C LYS A 26 7.82 16.64 -0.55
N SER A 27 8.73 15.90 0.08
CA SER A 27 9.31 14.68 -0.48
C SER A 27 9.67 13.67 0.59
N LEU A 28 9.37 12.40 0.30
CA LEU A 28 9.67 11.25 1.11
C LEU A 28 10.26 10.15 0.21
N ASN A 29 11.53 9.82 0.41
CA ASN A 29 12.19 8.74 -0.29
C ASN A 29 12.35 7.52 0.62
N LEU A 30 11.59 6.45 0.34
CA LEU A 30 11.61 5.16 1.03
C LEU A 30 12.18 4.05 0.13
N SER A 31 12.78 4.39 -1.01
CA SER A 31 13.23 3.39 -1.98
C SER A 31 14.34 2.49 -1.45
N PHE A 32 14.50 1.30 -2.03
CA PHE A 32 15.54 0.34 -1.63
C PHE A 32 15.48 -0.02 -0.14
N ASN A 33 14.31 -0.41 0.34
CA ASN A 33 14.08 -0.91 1.70
C ASN A 33 13.36 -2.27 1.62
N ASN A 34 12.88 -2.78 2.76
CA ASN A 34 12.17 -4.04 2.90
C ASN A 34 10.70 -3.82 3.33
N PHE A 35 10.08 -2.69 2.97
CA PHE A 35 8.67 -2.44 3.29
C PHE A 35 7.74 -3.37 2.50
N GLU A 36 6.60 -3.69 3.10
CA GLU A 36 5.60 -4.63 2.61
C GLU A 36 4.19 -4.08 2.85
N SER A 37 3.20 -4.60 2.10
CA SER A 37 1.76 -4.26 2.18
C SER A 37 1.34 -2.92 1.55
N GLU A 38 0.16 -2.43 1.92
CA GLU A 38 -0.48 -1.26 1.31
C GLU A 38 0.23 0.05 1.68
N VAL A 39 0.52 0.86 0.66
CA VAL A 39 1.05 2.21 0.86
C VAL A 39 -0.09 3.15 1.31
N PRO A 40 0.14 4.03 2.30
CA PRO A 40 -0.84 5.05 2.67
C PRO A 40 -1.21 5.95 1.47
N ARG A 41 -2.36 6.61 1.53
CA ARG A 41 -2.95 7.30 0.36
C ARG A 41 -2.99 8.82 0.50
N VAL A 42 -2.80 9.32 1.71
CA VAL A 42 -2.99 10.73 2.08
C VAL A 42 -1.63 11.42 2.29
N GLY A 43 -1.63 12.75 2.39
CA GLY A 43 -0.43 13.55 2.64
C GLY A 43 0.58 13.42 1.51
N VAL A 44 1.84 13.19 1.85
CA VAL A 44 2.95 13.05 0.89
C VAL A 44 2.71 11.93 -0.14
N PHE A 45 1.93 10.90 0.21
CA PHE A 45 1.63 9.76 -0.69
C PHE A 45 0.55 10.05 -1.74
N SER A 46 -0.16 11.18 -1.61
CA SER A 46 -1.13 11.61 -2.63
C SER A 46 -0.46 12.19 -3.89
N ASN A 47 0.82 12.56 -3.78
CA ASN A 47 1.63 13.07 -4.89
C ASN A 47 2.71 12.03 -5.26
N ALA A 48 2.56 11.40 -6.43
CA ALA A 48 3.50 10.36 -6.89
C ALA A 48 4.93 10.85 -7.13
N SER A 49 5.13 12.16 -7.37
CA SER A 49 6.48 12.73 -7.47
C SER A 49 7.09 13.03 -6.10
N ALA A 50 6.28 13.06 -5.04
CA ALA A 50 6.73 13.34 -3.68
C ALA A 50 7.09 12.06 -2.91
N ALA A 51 6.35 10.97 -3.11
CA ALA A 51 6.59 9.69 -2.44
C ALA A 51 7.29 8.68 -3.35
N ILE A 52 8.56 8.41 -3.08
CA ILE A 52 9.40 7.48 -3.85
C ILE A 52 9.51 6.17 -3.07
N VAL A 53 8.85 5.11 -3.54
CA VAL A 53 8.70 3.82 -2.80
C VAL A 53 9.17 2.60 -3.59
N ASN A 54 9.82 2.79 -4.75
CA ASN A 54 10.32 1.70 -5.59
C ASN A 54 11.38 0.84 -4.88
N GLU A 55 11.62 -0.37 -5.39
CA GLU A 55 12.64 -1.29 -4.84
C GLU A 55 12.37 -1.66 -3.37
N ASN A 56 11.09 -1.84 -3.03
CA ASN A 56 10.62 -2.48 -1.80
C ASN A 56 9.97 -3.83 -2.14
N ARG A 57 9.96 -4.75 -1.18
CA ARG A 57 9.72 -6.18 -1.44
C ARG A 57 8.32 -6.48 -1.98
N ILE A 58 7.28 -6.00 -1.31
CA ILE A 58 5.88 -6.43 -1.55
C ILE A 58 4.93 -5.23 -1.31
N LEU A 59 5.13 -4.11 -1.99
CA LEU A 59 4.25 -2.94 -1.85
C LEU A 59 3.05 -3.01 -2.81
N CYS A 60 1.90 -2.59 -2.33
CA CYS A 60 0.67 -2.54 -3.11
C CYS A 60 -0.20 -1.31 -2.84
N GLY A 61 -1.26 -1.15 -3.64
CA GLY A 61 -2.30 -0.16 -3.40
C GLY A 61 -1.76 1.26 -3.47
N GLY A 62 -2.00 2.05 -2.42
CA GLY A 62 -1.63 3.46 -2.42
C GLY A 62 -2.47 4.30 -3.37
N SER A 63 -2.01 5.53 -3.63
CA SER A 63 -2.64 6.37 -4.65
C SER A 63 -2.49 5.71 -6.03
N GLN A 64 -3.51 5.83 -6.89
CA GLN A 64 -3.47 5.28 -8.26
C GLN A 64 -2.24 5.79 -9.04
N MET A 65 -1.73 6.96 -8.67
CA MET A 65 -0.57 7.58 -9.30
C MET A 65 0.74 6.83 -9.03
N LEU A 66 0.85 6.07 -7.93
CA LEU A 66 2.05 5.26 -7.62
C LEU A 66 2.16 4.01 -8.51
N LYS A 67 1.10 3.66 -9.25
CA LYS A 67 1.06 2.52 -10.18
C LYS A 67 1.51 1.19 -9.56
N LEU A 68 1.29 1.02 -8.25
CA LEU A 68 1.60 -0.22 -7.55
C LEU A 68 0.58 -1.29 -7.90
N PRO A 69 0.96 -2.57 -7.88
CA PRO A 69 0.01 -3.66 -8.01
C PRO A 69 -1.06 -3.52 -6.91
N GLN A 70 -2.31 -3.79 -7.24
CA GLN A 70 -3.33 -3.97 -6.21
C GLN A 70 -3.33 -5.43 -5.82
N TYR A 71 -2.95 -5.76 -4.59
CA TYR A 71 -3.26 -7.09 -4.09
C TYR A 71 -4.78 -7.18 -3.97
N LEU A 72 -5.37 -8.08 -4.75
CA LEU A 72 -6.66 -8.65 -4.44
C LEU A 72 -6.48 -9.55 -3.21
N TYR A 73 -6.17 -8.97 -2.05
CA TYR A 73 -6.85 -9.49 -0.87
C TYR A 73 -8.29 -9.09 -1.14
N GLN A 74 -9.06 -10.01 -1.73
CA GLN A 74 -10.50 -9.93 -1.74
C GLN A 74 -10.85 -9.33 -0.38
N ARG A 75 -11.52 -8.18 -0.38
CA ARG A 75 -12.36 -7.81 0.76
C ARG A 75 -13.04 -9.13 1.09
N VAL A 76 -12.75 -9.71 2.25
CA VAL A 76 -13.44 -10.91 2.71
C VAL A 76 -14.88 -10.46 2.82
N ASN A 77 -15.59 -10.58 1.71
CA ASN A 77 -16.98 -10.26 1.63
C ASN A 77 -17.60 -11.59 1.95
N ILE A 78 -17.67 -11.85 3.25
CA ILE A 78 -18.25 -13.03 3.86
C ILE A 78 -19.58 -13.37 3.17
N ALA A 79 -20.33 -12.36 2.72
CA ALA A 79 -21.55 -12.55 1.96
C ALA A 79 -21.34 -13.20 0.57
N SER A 80 -20.32 -12.82 -0.20
CA SER A 80 -20.04 -13.46 -1.50
C SER A 80 -19.40 -14.84 -1.33
N ASP A 81 -18.58 -15.05 -0.30
CA ASP A 81 -17.96 -16.34 -0.03
C ASP A 81 -19.00 -17.35 0.49
N ILE A 82 -19.95 -16.90 1.33
CA ILE A 82 -21.12 -17.71 1.73
C ILE A 82 -22.01 -18.00 0.51
N ALA A 83 -22.28 -17.01 -0.35
CA ALA A 83 -23.08 -17.24 -1.55
C ALA A 83 -22.44 -18.28 -2.48
N PHE A 84 -21.11 -18.20 -2.67
CA PHE A 84 -20.36 -19.17 -3.46
C PHE A 84 -20.36 -20.56 -2.81
N ALA A 85 -20.16 -20.64 -1.49
CA ALA A 85 -20.21 -21.91 -0.75
C ALA A 85 -21.61 -22.55 -0.77
N LEU A 86 -22.68 -21.73 -0.68
CA LEU A 86 -24.06 -22.20 -0.78
C LEU A 86 -24.40 -22.67 -2.19
N ASP A 87 -23.96 -21.97 -3.23
CA ASP A 87 -24.16 -22.38 -4.62
C ASP A 87 -23.45 -23.72 -4.90
N TYR A 88 -22.23 -23.90 -4.39
CA TYR A 88 -21.50 -25.17 -4.48
C TYR A 88 -22.23 -26.32 -3.76
N LEU A 89 -22.79 -26.07 -2.58
CA LEU A 89 -23.50 -27.09 -1.80
C LEU A 89 -24.89 -27.45 -2.36
N TYR A 90 -25.58 -26.50 -3.00
CA TYR A 90 -26.95 -26.72 -3.51
C TYR A 90 -27.01 -27.05 -5.01
N ASN A 91 -26.11 -26.48 -5.81
CA ASN A 91 -26.16 -26.57 -7.27
C ASN A 91 -24.98 -27.34 -7.87
N GLY A 92 -23.93 -27.64 -7.08
CA GLY A 92 -22.91 -28.65 -7.40
C GLY A 92 -22.15 -28.43 -8.70
N THR A 93 -21.69 -27.19 -8.95
CA THR A 93 -20.82 -26.86 -10.10
C THR A 93 -19.33 -27.00 -9.77
#